data_AF-A0A2W6S1P1-F1
#
_entry.id   AF-A0A2W6S1P1-F1
#
_cell.length_a   1.000
_cell.length_b   1.000
_cell.length_c   1.000
_cell.angle_alpha   90.00
_cell.angle_beta   90.00
_cell.angle_gamma   90.00
#
_symmetry.space_group_name_H-M   'P 1'
#
loop_
_entity.id
_entity.type
_entity.pdbx_description
1 polymer ?
#
loop_
_entity_poly.entity_id
_entity_poly.type
_entity_poly.pdbx_seq_one_letter_code
_entity_poly.pdbx_strand_id
1 'polypeptide(L)'
;EAIDFPNESVTNVSRYYISESTGTGYWNNSYKWLKQVRDIYNLAKAQNNKNYQAIAMVMNAWLYANLTDTFGDIPFSEASQLAEGISQPKFDKQKDIYIKLLDDLKTANSLFVTTTPLTDTDLFYNANNDVNGILKWKKFCNSLSLRLLTRILKKNGEINVYQRINEIVNNPTTYPIFTANSDSAMLGITGIEPLSAPIARYQDFTTGRAAGEFLINTLKNNSATDPRLARFFSTAKDLATNTSLGYKGAPVGYAAGTTFSYQPSNVSATNLAIAPFNIFVMHYSELQFILAELAFKGIISGNAQAYYEKGVQSAIEQWGLAMPAGYLTGANVTYNNTLERIMIQKYLALFFVDGQQWFEQRRTGYPIMPNNGGLLNDGKMPQRLLYPPLTKVLNTENYQAAVQSIGGDNINVVNWWNQ
;
A
#
# COMPACT_ATOMS: atom_id res chain seq x y z
N GLU A 1 -6.75 3.56 -9.72
CA GLU A 1 -6.57 5.01 -10.02
C GLU A 1 -6.43 5.26 -11.51
N ALA A 2 -5.63 4.46 -12.21
CA ALA A 2 -5.81 4.24 -13.64
C ALA A 2 -6.93 3.21 -13.90
N ILE A 3 -7.69 3.38 -14.97
CA ILE A 3 -8.69 2.43 -15.48
C ILE A 3 -8.35 2.09 -16.94
N ASP A 4 -8.68 0.88 -17.38
CA ASP A 4 -8.40 0.41 -18.74
C ASP A 4 -9.20 1.23 -19.79
N PHE A 5 -8.52 1.78 -20.81
CA PHE A 5 -9.08 2.72 -21.80
C PHE A 5 -8.18 2.79 -23.06
N PRO A 6 -8.58 2.50 -24.33
CA PRO A 6 -9.91 2.33 -24.92
C PRO A 6 -10.16 0.89 -25.42
N ASN A 7 -9.50 -0.11 -24.83
CA ASN A 7 -9.62 -1.51 -25.24
C ASN A 7 -9.78 -2.42 -24.01
N GLU A 8 -11.02 -2.57 -23.53
CA GLU A 8 -11.42 -3.38 -22.37
C GLU A 8 -11.31 -4.90 -22.57
N SER A 9 -10.61 -5.36 -23.62
CA SER A 9 -10.61 -6.77 -24.03
C SER A 9 -9.58 -7.64 -23.31
N VAL A 10 -8.69 -7.07 -22.48
CA VAL A 10 -7.56 -7.85 -21.91
C VAL A 10 -7.56 -7.89 -20.38
N THR A 11 -7.99 -6.83 -19.69
CA THR A 11 -8.20 -6.80 -18.24
C THR A 11 -9.38 -5.90 -17.91
N ASN A 12 -10.24 -6.30 -16.96
CA ASN A 12 -11.44 -5.56 -16.56
C ASN A 12 -11.47 -5.37 -15.04
N VAL A 13 -10.29 -5.20 -14.43
CA VAL A 13 -10.14 -5.08 -12.97
C VAL A 13 -10.91 -3.87 -12.43
N SER A 14 -10.94 -2.77 -13.20
CA SER A 14 -11.73 -1.56 -12.90
C SER A 14 -13.24 -1.81 -12.84
N ARG A 15 -13.71 -2.90 -13.47
CA ARG A 15 -15.11 -3.37 -13.47
C ARG A 15 -15.29 -4.60 -12.58
N TYR A 16 -14.32 -4.94 -11.73
CA TYR A 16 -14.34 -6.09 -10.84
C TYR A 16 -14.32 -7.46 -11.54
N TYR A 17 -13.78 -7.53 -12.76
CA TYR A 17 -13.39 -8.80 -13.36
C TYR A 17 -12.02 -9.23 -12.82
N ILE A 18 -12.01 -10.27 -11.99
CA ILE A 18 -10.80 -10.84 -11.40
C ILE A 18 -10.70 -12.30 -11.83
N SER A 19 -9.62 -12.65 -12.51
CA SER A 19 -9.30 -14.01 -12.93
C SER A 19 -8.29 -14.67 -12.00
N GLU A 20 -8.11 -15.99 -12.12
CA GLU A 20 -7.06 -16.73 -11.41
C GLU A 20 -5.64 -16.25 -11.76
N SER A 21 -5.45 -15.69 -12.97
CA SER A 21 -4.17 -15.15 -13.42
C SER A 21 -3.88 -13.74 -12.88
N THR A 22 -4.88 -13.04 -12.35
CA THR A 22 -4.74 -11.63 -11.93
C THR A 22 -3.68 -11.46 -10.84
N GLY A 23 -3.60 -12.41 -9.90
CA GLY A 23 -2.64 -12.37 -8.79
C GLY A 23 -1.30 -13.08 -9.05
N THR A 24 -1.14 -13.81 -10.15
CA THR A 24 0.00 -14.72 -10.37
C THR A 24 1.35 -14.02 -10.31
N GLY A 25 1.49 -12.87 -10.98
CA GLY A 25 2.74 -12.11 -10.97
C GLY A 25 3.09 -11.62 -9.57
N TYR A 26 2.10 -11.13 -8.84
CA TYR A 26 2.27 -10.62 -7.47
C TYR A 26 2.69 -11.74 -6.50
N TRP A 27 2.03 -12.90 -6.58
CA TRP A 27 2.40 -14.10 -5.82
C TRP A 27 3.83 -14.55 -6.10
N ASN A 28 4.16 -14.77 -7.37
CA ASN A 28 5.47 -15.32 -7.76
C ASN A 28 6.63 -14.39 -7.37
N ASN A 29 6.49 -13.09 -7.63
CA ASN A 29 7.51 -12.11 -7.28
C ASN A 29 7.68 -11.98 -5.75
N SER A 30 6.58 -12.03 -4.99
CA SER A 30 6.63 -11.99 -3.52
C SER A 30 7.45 -13.14 -2.96
N TYR A 31 7.19 -14.39 -3.37
CA TYR A 31 7.98 -15.54 -2.89
C TYR A 31 9.43 -15.53 -3.36
N LYS A 32 9.71 -15.00 -4.56
CA LYS A 32 11.08 -14.79 -5.03
C LYS A 32 11.84 -13.85 -4.08
N TRP A 33 11.25 -12.72 -3.70
CA TRP A 33 11.88 -11.76 -2.79
C TRP A 33 11.93 -12.26 -1.35
N LEU A 34 10.89 -12.95 -0.86
CA LEU A 34 10.87 -13.54 0.47
C LEU A 34 11.98 -14.57 0.68
N LYS A 35 12.34 -15.35 -0.35
CA LYS A 35 13.51 -16.23 -0.30
C LYS A 35 14.79 -15.44 -0.05
N GLN A 36 14.99 -14.32 -0.75
CA GLN A 36 16.18 -13.47 -0.58
C GLN A 36 16.22 -12.85 0.82
N VAL A 37 15.07 -12.38 1.34
CA VAL A 37 14.96 -11.84 2.70
C VAL A 37 15.29 -12.91 3.75
N ARG A 38 14.83 -14.16 3.56
CA ARG A 38 15.21 -15.29 4.42
C ARG A 38 16.71 -15.54 4.42
N ASP A 39 17.36 -15.45 3.26
CA ASP A 39 18.81 -15.65 3.15
C ASP A 39 19.59 -14.56 3.89
N ILE A 40 19.16 -13.29 3.78
CA ILE A 40 19.72 -12.17 4.55
C ILE A 40 19.58 -12.45 6.05
N TYR A 41 18.39 -12.85 6.51
CA TYR A 41 18.17 -13.15 7.93
C TYR A 41 19.08 -14.27 8.44
N ASN A 42 19.18 -15.39 7.70
CA ASN A 42 19.99 -16.54 8.10
C ASN A 42 21.49 -16.20 8.16
N LEU A 43 22.01 -15.48 7.17
CA LEU A 43 23.40 -15.03 7.15
C LEU A 43 23.67 -14.03 8.29
N ALA A 44 22.79 -13.04 8.48
CA ALA A 44 22.92 -12.06 9.55
C ALA A 44 22.84 -12.72 10.93
N LYS A 45 22.03 -13.77 11.09
CA LYS A 45 21.98 -14.58 12.32
C LYS A 45 23.29 -15.33 12.55
N ALA A 46 23.82 -16.02 11.53
CA ALA A 46 25.08 -16.74 11.63
C ALA A 46 26.27 -15.82 11.97
N GLN A 47 26.24 -14.57 11.49
CA GLN A 47 27.25 -13.55 11.76
C GLN A 47 26.98 -12.71 13.02
N ASN A 48 25.91 -13.00 13.76
CA ASN A 48 25.45 -12.19 14.90
C ASN A 48 25.27 -10.69 14.58
N ASN A 49 24.92 -10.38 13.32
CA ASN A 49 24.70 -9.02 12.86
C ASN A 49 23.24 -8.59 13.11
N LYS A 50 23.01 -7.91 14.24
CA LYS A 50 21.67 -7.55 14.70
C LYS A 50 20.92 -6.60 13.77
N ASN A 51 21.61 -5.66 13.13
CA ASN A 51 20.95 -4.68 12.25
C ASN A 51 20.41 -5.35 10.98
N TYR A 52 21.18 -6.22 10.33
CA TYR A 52 20.66 -6.97 9.18
C TYR A 52 19.58 -7.98 9.58
N GLN A 53 19.67 -8.60 10.76
CA GLN A 53 18.58 -9.44 11.29
C GLN A 53 17.28 -8.62 11.43
N ALA A 54 17.35 -7.45 12.07
CA ALA A 54 16.20 -6.57 12.27
C ALA A 54 15.60 -6.08 10.94
N ILE A 55 16.45 -5.64 10.00
CA ILE A 55 16.00 -5.19 8.66
C ILE A 55 15.32 -6.34 7.91
N ALA A 56 15.90 -7.54 7.91
CA ALA A 56 15.30 -8.70 7.26
C ALA A 56 13.92 -9.03 7.84
N MET A 57 13.75 -8.93 9.17
CA MET A 57 12.45 -9.12 9.83
C MET A 57 11.43 -8.05 9.42
N VAL A 58 11.85 -6.78 9.30
CA VAL A 58 10.97 -5.69 8.82
C VAL A 58 10.54 -5.90 7.37
N MET A 59 11.49 -6.26 6.48
CA MET A 59 11.17 -6.56 5.07
C MET A 59 10.27 -7.79 4.95
N ASN A 60 10.51 -8.82 5.76
CA ASN A 60 9.69 -10.03 5.81
C ASN A 60 8.25 -9.69 6.19
N ALA A 61 8.06 -8.87 7.24
CA ALA A 61 6.74 -8.42 7.67
C ALA A 61 6.04 -7.57 6.62
N TRP A 62 6.73 -6.64 5.95
CA TRP A 62 6.15 -5.85 4.86
C TRP A 62 5.66 -6.72 3.70
N LEU A 63 6.50 -7.65 3.22
CA LEU A 63 6.17 -8.52 2.09
C LEU A 63 5.04 -9.48 2.43
N TYR A 64 5.12 -10.19 3.56
CA TYR A 64 4.07 -11.13 3.95
C TYR A 64 2.76 -10.46 4.31
N ALA A 65 2.78 -9.26 4.92
CA ALA A 65 1.55 -8.51 5.20
C ALA A 65 0.79 -8.20 3.91
N ASN A 66 1.46 -7.68 2.88
CA ASN A 66 0.78 -7.42 1.61
C ASN A 66 0.33 -8.73 0.91
N LEU A 67 1.12 -9.80 1.02
CA LEU A 67 0.79 -11.09 0.43
C LEU A 67 -0.46 -11.70 1.08
N THR A 68 -0.50 -11.79 2.41
CA THR A 68 -1.67 -12.33 3.13
C THR A 68 -2.87 -11.39 3.00
N ASP A 69 -2.67 -10.07 2.99
CA ASP A 69 -3.77 -9.12 2.75
C ASP A 69 -4.41 -9.34 1.38
N THR A 70 -3.64 -9.79 0.39
CA THR A 70 -4.12 -10.06 -0.97
C THR A 70 -4.83 -11.40 -1.09
N PHE A 71 -4.29 -12.48 -0.52
CA PHE A 71 -4.75 -13.85 -0.79
C PHE A 71 -5.40 -14.57 0.40
N GLY A 72 -5.28 -14.07 1.63
CA GLY A 72 -5.73 -14.76 2.84
C GLY A 72 -4.65 -15.67 3.40
N ASP A 73 -5.01 -16.92 3.70
CA ASP A 73 -4.07 -17.95 4.16
C ASP A 73 -3.00 -18.21 3.09
N ILE A 74 -1.74 -18.36 3.47
CA ILE A 74 -0.63 -18.47 2.50
C ILE A 74 0.52 -19.33 3.06
N PRO A 75 1.36 -19.94 2.21
CA PRO A 75 2.64 -20.48 2.65
C PRO A 75 3.49 -19.45 3.41
N PHE A 76 3.74 -19.71 4.68
CA PHE A 76 4.47 -18.79 5.55
C PHE A 76 5.56 -19.51 6.34
N SER A 77 5.23 -20.31 7.37
CA SER A 77 6.22 -20.95 8.24
C SER A 77 7.09 -21.98 7.51
N GLU A 78 6.54 -22.60 6.47
CA GLU A 78 7.18 -23.64 5.64
C GLU A 78 7.63 -23.11 4.28
N ALA A 79 7.35 -21.84 3.96
CA ALA A 79 7.68 -21.28 2.66
C ALA A 79 9.19 -21.15 2.46
N SER A 80 9.62 -21.29 1.19
CA SER A 80 11.01 -21.11 0.77
C SER A 80 12.00 -22.13 1.38
N GLN A 81 11.51 -23.33 1.71
CA GLN A 81 12.27 -24.39 2.40
C GLN A 81 12.55 -25.63 1.55
N LEU A 82 12.71 -25.46 0.24
CA LEU A 82 12.98 -26.59 -0.68
C LEU A 82 14.29 -27.30 -0.34
N ALA A 83 15.32 -26.56 0.08
CA ALA A 83 16.61 -27.13 0.45
C ALA A 83 16.53 -27.95 1.76
N GLU A 84 15.56 -27.62 2.61
CA GLU A 84 15.23 -28.33 3.84
C GLU A 84 14.21 -29.47 3.61
N GLY A 85 13.88 -29.79 2.36
CA GLY A 85 13.04 -30.93 1.98
C GLY A 85 11.54 -30.61 1.87
N ILE A 86 11.14 -29.35 2.02
CA ILE A 86 9.72 -28.95 1.94
C ILE A 86 9.43 -28.40 0.54
N SER A 87 8.87 -29.26 -0.32
CA SER A 87 8.44 -28.90 -1.68
C SER A 87 6.97 -28.47 -1.79
N GLN A 88 6.17 -28.82 -0.78
CA GLN A 88 4.73 -28.56 -0.71
C GLN A 88 4.39 -27.89 0.63
N PRO A 89 4.71 -26.59 0.79
CA PRO A 89 4.53 -25.92 2.07
C PRO A 89 3.04 -25.77 2.40
N LYS A 90 2.68 -25.98 3.66
CA LYS A 90 1.31 -25.71 4.13
C LYS A 90 0.96 -24.23 4.03
N PHE A 91 -0.34 -23.92 4.04
CA PHE A 91 -0.86 -22.57 4.10
C PHE A 91 -1.16 -22.25 5.56
N ASP A 92 -0.47 -21.26 6.13
CA ASP A 92 -0.75 -20.81 7.48
C ASP A 92 -1.92 -19.85 7.50
N LYS A 93 -2.66 -19.89 8.61
CA LYS A 93 -3.81 -19.01 8.82
C LYS A 93 -3.37 -17.56 8.90
N GLN A 94 -4.12 -16.68 8.25
CA GLN A 94 -3.82 -15.25 8.26
C GLN A 94 -3.70 -14.65 9.66
N LYS A 95 -4.51 -15.12 10.63
CA LYS A 95 -4.39 -14.73 12.03
C LYS A 95 -2.99 -15.01 12.60
N ASP A 96 -2.52 -16.23 12.42
CA ASP A 96 -1.25 -16.70 12.98
C ASP A 96 -0.07 -16.00 12.31
N ILE A 97 -0.19 -15.76 10.99
CA ILE A 97 0.74 -14.91 10.25
C ILE A 97 0.81 -13.52 10.89
N TYR A 98 -0.33 -12.83 11.06
CA TYR A 98 -0.36 -11.49 11.65
C TYR A 98 0.25 -11.41 13.05
N ILE A 99 -0.04 -12.38 13.92
CA ILE A 99 0.56 -12.48 15.25
C ILE A 99 2.08 -12.58 15.11
N LYS A 100 2.58 -13.49 14.27
CA LYS A 100 4.01 -13.69 14.06
C LYS A 100 4.69 -12.44 13.50
N LEU A 101 4.09 -11.77 12.52
CA LEU A 101 4.65 -10.54 11.93
C LEU A 101 4.77 -9.43 12.99
N LEU A 102 3.77 -9.26 13.85
CA LEU A 102 3.79 -8.24 14.90
C LEU A 102 4.82 -8.57 16.00
N ASP A 103 4.96 -9.84 16.37
CA ASP A 103 5.97 -10.27 17.34
C ASP A 103 7.39 -10.16 16.76
N ASP A 104 7.56 -10.44 15.48
CA ASP A 104 8.83 -10.25 14.76
C ASP A 104 9.21 -8.77 14.66
N LEU A 105 8.26 -7.88 14.36
CA LEU A 105 8.52 -6.44 14.37
C LEU A 105 8.89 -5.93 15.77
N LYS A 106 8.23 -6.41 16.84
CA LYS A 106 8.62 -6.08 18.22
C LYS A 106 10.04 -6.55 18.53
N THR A 107 10.41 -7.75 18.09
CA THR A 107 11.76 -8.29 18.24
C THR A 107 12.77 -7.46 17.44
N ALA A 108 12.48 -7.14 16.18
CA ALA A 108 13.33 -6.32 15.32
C ALA A 108 13.59 -4.93 15.94
N ASN A 109 12.56 -4.28 16.50
CA ASN A 109 12.72 -3.01 17.22
C ASN A 109 13.77 -3.08 18.34
N SER A 110 13.85 -4.22 19.05
CA SER A 110 14.83 -4.44 20.12
C SER A 110 16.24 -4.80 19.63
N LEU A 111 16.37 -5.31 18.39
CA LEU A 111 17.65 -5.70 17.80
C LEU A 111 18.44 -4.53 17.21
N PHE A 112 17.76 -3.47 16.75
CA PHE A 112 18.43 -2.32 16.16
C PHE A 112 19.45 -1.66 17.09
N VAL A 113 20.69 -1.56 16.62
CA VAL A 113 21.79 -0.84 17.25
C VAL A 113 22.05 0.43 16.42
N THR A 114 21.45 1.56 16.84
CA THR A 114 21.40 2.80 16.04
C THR A 114 22.74 3.48 15.83
N THR A 115 23.76 3.11 16.61
CA THR A 115 25.12 3.64 16.52
C THR A 115 26.03 2.84 15.59
N THR A 116 25.56 1.70 15.08
CA THR A 116 26.35 0.80 14.23
C THR A 116 25.82 0.89 12.79
N PRO A 117 26.56 1.46 11.83
CA PRO A 117 26.13 1.50 10.44
C PRO A 117 26.10 0.10 9.81
N LEU A 118 25.43 -0.02 8.67
CA LEU A 118 25.54 -1.23 7.83
C LEU A 118 26.89 -1.28 7.11
N THR A 119 27.32 -2.48 6.74
CA THR A 119 28.57 -2.69 5.99
C THR A 119 28.39 -2.59 4.48
N ASP A 120 27.22 -2.96 3.99
CA ASP A 120 26.85 -2.93 2.57
C ASP A 120 25.83 -1.83 2.29
N THR A 121 25.68 -1.52 1.01
CA THR A 121 24.76 -0.49 0.52
C THR A 121 23.32 -0.75 0.94
N ASP A 122 22.71 0.26 1.58
CA ASP A 122 21.27 0.31 1.84
C ASP A 122 20.57 1.32 0.94
N LEU A 123 19.63 0.83 0.14
CA LEU A 123 18.91 1.63 -0.85
C LEU A 123 17.72 2.41 -0.27
N PHE A 124 17.31 2.13 0.97
CA PHE A 124 16.16 2.80 1.59
C PHE A 124 16.61 4.03 2.38
N TYR A 125 17.55 3.84 3.30
CA TYR A 125 17.96 4.87 4.24
C TYR A 125 19.45 5.17 4.22
N ASN A 126 20.20 4.59 3.28
CA ASN A 126 21.65 4.75 3.15
C ASN A 126 22.36 4.50 4.50
N ALA A 127 21.88 3.52 5.27
CA ALA A 127 22.34 3.29 6.64
C ALA A 127 23.81 2.83 6.78
N ASN A 128 24.49 2.60 5.65
CA ASN A 128 25.94 2.44 5.60
C ASN A 128 26.71 3.78 5.66
N ASN A 129 26.08 4.91 5.29
CA ASN A 129 26.72 6.23 5.29
C ASN A 129 25.96 7.30 6.11
N ASP A 130 24.63 7.23 6.20
CA ASP A 130 23.80 8.13 7.01
C ASP A 130 23.75 7.61 8.45
N VAL A 131 24.28 8.39 9.39
CA VAL A 131 24.28 8.10 10.83
C VAL A 131 22.87 7.92 11.41
N ASN A 132 21.84 8.42 10.72
CA ASN A 132 20.44 8.24 11.10
C ASN A 132 19.75 7.08 10.38
N GLY A 133 20.42 6.40 9.44
CA GLY A 133 19.78 5.40 8.59
C GLY A 133 19.20 4.22 9.37
N ILE A 134 19.92 3.71 10.37
CA ILE A 134 19.41 2.65 11.25
C ILE A 134 18.23 3.15 12.11
N LEU A 135 18.28 4.40 12.59
CA LEU A 135 17.16 4.98 13.32
C LEU A 135 15.92 5.09 12.42
N LYS A 136 16.08 5.45 11.15
CA LYS A 136 14.97 5.49 10.18
C LYS A 136 14.39 4.08 9.91
N TRP A 137 15.22 3.04 9.80
CA TRP A 137 14.74 1.65 9.78
C TRP A 137 13.94 1.28 11.02
N LYS A 138 14.41 1.69 12.22
CA LYS A 138 13.68 1.48 13.48
C LYS A 138 12.34 2.23 13.48
N LYS A 139 12.30 3.47 12.97
CA LYS A 139 11.05 4.22 12.78
C LYS A 139 10.09 3.55 11.82
N PHE A 140 10.60 2.98 10.73
CA PHE A 140 9.78 2.22 9.79
C PHE A 140 9.20 0.96 10.43
N CYS A 141 10.00 0.21 11.19
CA CYS A 141 9.56 -0.98 11.93
C CYS A 141 8.32 -0.70 12.81
N ASN A 142 8.36 0.37 13.60
CA ASN A 142 7.27 0.72 14.51
C ASN A 142 6.07 1.35 13.77
N SER A 143 6.32 2.12 12.71
CA SER A 143 5.25 2.69 11.88
C SER A 143 4.51 1.58 11.10
N LEU A 144 5.24 0.59 10.57
CA LEU A 144 4.68 -0.60 9.94
C LEU A 144 3.86 -1.43 10.95
N SER A 145 4.34 -1.55 12.19
CA SER A 145 3.58 -2.19 13.27
C SER A 145 2.23 -1.50 13.48
N LEU A 146 2.19 -0.15 13.48
CA LEU A 146 0.94 0.61 13.56
C LEU A 146 0.05 0.42 12.33
N ARG A 147 0.61 0.31 11.12
CA ARG A 147 -0.16 -0.06 9.91
C ARG A 147 -0.84 -1.42 10.09
N LEU A 148 -0.09 -2.44 10.50
CA LEU A 148 -0.60 -3.80 10.65
C LEU A 148 -1.62 -3.91 11.78
N LEU A 149 -1.37 -3.27 12.93
CA LEU A 149 -2.34 -3.19 14.04
C LEU A 149 -3.62 -2.46 13.63
N THR A 150 -3.48 -1.39 12.83
CA THR A 150 -4.64 -0.64 12.31
C THR A 150 -5.46 -1.47 11.31
N ARG A 151 -4.79 -2.32 10.51
CA ARG A 151 -5.44 -3.27 9.60
C ARG A 151 -6.37 -4.23 10.36
N ILE A 152 -5.93 -4.71 11.52
CA ILE A 152 -6.64 -5.71 12.33
C ILE A 152 -7.45 -5.13 13.50
N LEU A 153 -7.80 -3.82 13.50
CA LEU A 153 -8.49 -3.18 14.64
C LEU A 153 -9.76 -3.91 15.11
N LYS A 154 -10.53 -4.49 14.17
CA LYS A 154 -11.75 -5.25 14.48
C LYS A 154 -11.48 -6.55 15.25
N LYS A 155 -10.25 -7.03 15.26
CA LYS A 155 -9.81 -8.26 15.94
C LYS A 155 -9.31 -7.99 17.36
N ASN A 156 -9.46 -6.76 17.86
CA ASN A 156 -9.22 -6.48 19.28
C ASN A 156 -10.14 -7.32 20.17
N GLY A 157 -9.56 -8.09 21.09
CA GLY A 157 -10.26 -9.09 21.92
C GLY A 157 -9.93 -10.53 21.51
N GLU A 158 -9.68 -10.76 20.22
CA GLU A 158 -9.01 -11.99 19.74
C GLU A 158 -7.48 -11.85 19.83
N ILE A 159 -6.99 -10.63 19.58
CA ILE A 159 -5.60 -10.19 19.78
C ILE A 159 -5.65 -8.89 20.59
N ASN A 160 -4.64 -8.63 21.42
CA ASN A 160 -4.52 -7.41 22.22
C ASN A 160 -4.09 -6.20 21.36
N VAL A 161 -4.87 -5.86 20.33
CA VAL A 161 -4.52 -4.84 19.33
C VAL A 161 -4.38 -3.46 19.97
N TYR A 162 -5.36 -3.03 20.77
CA TYR A 162 -5.35 -1.68 21.35
C TYR A 162 -4.21 -1.50 22.36
N GLN A 163 -3.88 -2.54 23.11
CA GLN A 163 -2.75 -2.53 24.03
C GLN A 163 -1.43 -2.36 23.27
N ARG A 164 -1.21 -3.13 22.20
CA ARG A 164 0.00 -3.03 21.37
C ARG A 164 0.13 -1.67 20.69
N ILE A 165 -0.98 -1.07 20.23
CA ILE A 165 -0.99 0.29 19.69
C ILE A 165 -0.56 1.30 20.76
N ASN A 166 -1.15 1.24 21.95
CA ASN A 166 -0.81 2.13 23.06
C ASN A 166 0.64 1.94 23.55
N GLU A 167 1.15 0.70 23.54
CA GLU A 167 2.55 0.41 23.86
C GLU A 167 3.50 1.18 22.92
N ILE A 168 3.22 1.18 21.60
CA ILE A 168 4.05 1.90 20.63
C ILE A 168 3.90 3.41 20.78
N VAL A 169 2.67 3.93 20.77
CA VAL A 169 2.41 5.39 20.70
C VAL A 169 2.85 6.10 21.98
N ASN A 170 2.69 5.47 23.15
CA ASN A 170 2.98 6.12 24.43
C ASN A 170 4.46 5.99 24.86
N ASN A 171 5.29 5.25 24.11
CA ASN A 171 6.70 5.01 24.47
C ASN A 171 7.66 5.36 23.32
N PRO A 172 7.70 6.62 22.86
CA PRO A 172 8.43 7.03 21.64
C PRO A 172 9.96 6.85 21.73
N THR A 173 10.54 6.80 22.92
CA THR A 173 11.98 6.51 23.10
C THR A 173 12.30 5.04 22.76
N THR A 174 11.41 4.11 23.15
CA THR A 174 11.56 2.69 22.87
C THR A 174 11.08 2.35 21.46
N TYR A 175 9.97 2.96 21.04
CA TYR A 175 9.30 2.75 19.77
C TYR A 175 9.24 4.05 18.97
N PRO A 176 10.38 4.58 18.48
CA PRO A 176 10.35 5.75 17.62
C PRO A 176 9.55 5.42 16.36
N ILE A 177 8.70 6.35 15.90
CA ILE A 177 7.90 6.25 14.67
C ILE A 177 8.28 7.38 13.71
N PHE A 178 7.70 7.43 12.51
CA PHE A 178 7.93 8.55 11.60
C PHE A 178 7.48 9.89 12.22
N THR A 179 8.30 10.92 12.02
CA THR A 179 8.10 12.28 12.53
C THR A 179 8.04 13.34 11.43
N ALA A 180 8.52 13.01 10.24
CA ALA A 180 8.49 13.88 9.07
C ALA A 180 8.54 13.04 7.77
N ASN A 181 8.29 13.69 6.63
CA ASN A 181 8.37 13.04 5.30
C ASN A 181 9.74 12.41 5.02
N SER A 182 10.84 12.95 5.56
CA SER A 182 12.19 12.41 5.45
C SER A 182 12.44 11.09 6.19
N ASP A 183 11.50 10.66 7.04
CA ASP A 183 11.54 9.34 7.68
C ASP A 183 10.83 8.27 6.83
N SER A 184 10.02 8.64 5.83
CA SER A 184 9.20 7.70 5.03
C SER A 184 10.04 6.57 4.41
N ALA A 185 9.48 5.37 4.35
CA ALA A 185 10.14 4.23 3.73
C ALA A 185 9.91 4.27 2.21
N MET A 186 11.00 4.40 1.46
CA MET A 186 10.97 4.51 0.00
C MET A 186 12.28 3.99 -0.61
N LEU A 187 12.20 3.66 -1.90
CA LEU A 187 13.35 3.47 -2.77
C LEU A 187 13.48 4.70 -3.67
N GLY A 188 14.57 5.44 -3.51
CA GLY A 188 14.90 6.57 -4.38
C GLY A 188 15.51 6.10 -5.70
N ILE A 189 14.84 6.39 -6.81
CA ILE A 189 15.34 6.13 -8.16
C ILE A 189 16.06 7.36 -8.66
N THR A 190 17.38 7.23 -8.83
CA THR A 190 18.28 8.35 -9.13
C THR A 190 18.39 8.66 -10.62
N GLY A 191 18.01 7.73 -11.49
CA GLY A 191 18.29 7.81 -12.93
C GLY A 191 19.67 7.27 -13.31
N ILE A 192 20.42 6.71 -12.35
CA ILE A 192 21.76 6.15 -12.55
C ILE A 192 21.71 4.65 -12.27
N GLU A 193 22.22 3.84 -13.18
CA GLU A 193 22.28 2.37 -13.04
C GLU A 193 22.84 1.94 -11.67
N PRO A 194 22.22 0.95 -10.99
CA PRO A 194 21.08 0.12 -11.43
C PRO A 194 19.69 0.76 -11.23
N LEU A 195 19.63 2.02 -10.80
CA LEU A 195 18.40 2.77 -10.46
C LEU A 195 18.03 3.75 -11.60
N SER A 196 18.00 3.27 -12.84
CA SER A 196 17.84 4.12 -14.04
C SER A 196 16.40 4.50 -14.37
N ALA A 197 15.40 3.66 -14.09
CA ALA A 197 13.99 4.02 -14.24
C ALA A 197 13.09 3.21 -13.28
N PRO A 198 12.14 3.85 -12.57
CA PRO A 198 11.25 3.14 -11.62
C PRO A 198 10.22 2.26 -12.33
N ILE A 199 9.80 2.72 -13.51
CA ILE A 199 8.68 2.19 -14.29
C ILE A 199 9.19 2.10 -15.72
N ALA A 200 9.14 0.90 -16.28
CA ALA A 200 9.99 0.48 -17.39
C ALA A 200 9.82 1.34 -18.65
N ARG A 201 8.62 1.92 -18.87
CA ARG A 201 8.30 2.67 -20.10
C ARG A 201 7.32 3.81 -19.84
N TYR A 202 7.51 4.94 -20.52
CA TYR A 202 6.53 6.05 -20.58
C TYR A 202 5.12 5.54 -20.94
N GLN A 203 5.06 4.56 -21.84
CA GLN A 203 3.83 3.93 -22.31
C GLN A 203 3.04 3.21 -21.20
N ASP A 204 3.68 2.77 -20.11
CA ASP A 204 3.00 2.07 -19.00
C ASP A 204 2.01 2.97 -18.24
N PHE A 205 2.14 4.29 -18.41
CA PHE A 205 1.29 5.30 -17.81
C PHE A 205 0.16 5.77 -18.74
N THR A 206 0.37 5.72 -20.05
CA THR A 206 -0.50 6.36 -21.04
C THR A 206 -1.25 5.38 -21.93
N THR A 207 -0.67 4.22 -22.22
CA THR A 207 -1.23 3.27 -23.18
C THR A 207 -2.30 2.44 -22.52
N GLY A 208 -3.52 2.46 -23.05
CA GLY A 208 -4.58 1.61 -22.54
C GLY A 208 -5.12 2.05 -21.17
N ARG A 209 -4.82 3.27 -20.70
CA ARG A 209 -5.13 3.73 -19.33
C ARG A 209 -5.71 5.14 -19.32
N ALA A 210 -6.62 5.41 -18.40
CA ALA A 210 -7.19 6.73 -18.09
C ALA A 210 -7.25 6.96 -16.58
N ALA A 211 -7.17 8.21 -16.13
CA ALA A 211 -7.42 8.56 -14.73
C ALA A 211 -8.91 8.43 -14.40
N GLY A 212 -9.23 7.80 -13.28
CA GLY A 212 -10.60 7.71 -12.79
C GLY A 212 -11.17 9.08 -12.41
N GLU A 213 -12.39 9.37 -12.85
CA GLU A 213 -13.10 10.63 -12.59
C GLU A 213 -13.26 10.91 -11.09
N PHE A 214 -13.51 9.87 -10.29
CA PHE A 214 -13.60 9.98 -8.84
C PHE A 214 -12.35 10.63 -8.23
N LEU A 215 -11.16 10.17 -8.61
CA LEU A 215 -9.89 10.68 -8.09
C LEU A 215 -9.65 12.13 -8.55
N ILE A 216 -9.89 12.40 -9.84
CA ILE A 216 -9.77 13.75 -10.40
C ILE A 216 -10.68 14.72 -9.66
N ASN A 217 -11.95 14.36 -9.45
CA ASN A 217 -12.92 15.23 -8.79
C ASN A 217 -12.66 15.36 -7.28
N THR A 218 -12.10 14.33 -6.63
CA THR A 218 -11.70 14.42 -5.22
C THR A 218 -10.54 15.41 -5.04
N LEU A 219 -9.60 15.45 -6.00
CA LEU A 219 -8.49 16.41 -6.01
C LEU A 219 -8.91 17.81 -6.49
N LYS A 220 -10.04 17.97 -7.17
CA LYS A 220 -10.63 19.30 -7.42
C LYS A 220 -11.15 19.85 -6.09
N ASN A 221 -10.25 20.45 -5.33
CA ASN A 221 -10.59 21.19 -4.13
C ASN A 221 -11.26 22.51 -4.55
N ASN A 222 -12.49 22.73 -4.10
CA ASN A 222 -13.34 23.85 -4.52
C ASN A 222 -12.85 25.23 -4.02
N SER A 223 -11.88 25.29 -3.09
CA SER A 223 -11.33 26.55 -2.56
C SER A 223 -9.92 26.86 -3.04
N ALA A 224 -9.17 25.87 -3.51
CA ALA A 224 -7.84 26.03 -4.10
C ALA A 224 -7.53 24.83 -4.99
N THR A 225 -6.91 25.04 -6.15
CA THR A 225 -6.48 23.94 -7.01
C THR A 225 -5.47 23.06 -6.27
N ASP A 226 -5.76 21.77 -6.11
CA ASP A 226 -4.81 20.83 -5.53
C ASP A 226 -3.57 20.71 -6.42
N PRO A 227 -2.37 21.02 -5.90
CA PRO A 227 -1.15 21.02 -6.70
C PRO A 227 -0.80 19.62 -7.23
N ARG A 228 -1.33 18.56 -6.62
CA ARG A 228 -1.13 17.19 -7.07
C ARG A 228 -1.80 16.88 -8.40
N LEU A 229 -2.85 17.63 -8.80
CA LEU A 229 -3.48 17.44 -10.12
C LEU A 229 -2.48 17.58 -11.27
N ALA A 230 -1.69 18.66 -11.26
CA ALA A 230 -0.68 18.92 -12.28
C ALA A 230 0.50 17.95 -12.19
N ARG A 231 0.85 17.52 -10.97
CA ARG A 231 1.91 16.52 -10.78
C ARG A 231 1.50 15.14 -11.29
N PHE A 232 0.26 14.72 -11.03
CA PHE A 232 -0.17 13.34 -11.27
C PHE A 232 -0.86 13.12 -12.59
N PHE A 233 -1.45 14.14 -13.20
CA PHE A 233 -2.33 13.96 -14.35
C PHE A 233 -2.06 14.93 -15.49
N SER A 234 -2.29 14.45 -16.71
CA SER A 234 -2.45 15.31 -17.88
C SER A 234 -3.85 15.93 -17.92
N THR A 235 -4.06 16.93 -18.76
CA THR A 235 -5.41 17.42 -19.08
C THR A 235 -6.08 16.51 -20.11
N ALA A 236 -7.41 16.43 -20.03
CA ALA A 236 -8.26 15.81 -21.02
C ALA A 236 -8.33 16.67 -22.30
N LYS A 237 -8.71 16.03 -23.41
CA LYS A 237 -8.86 16.70 -24.71
C LYS A 237 -10.15 16.32 -25.40
N ASP A 238 -10.78 17.28 -26.05
CA ASP A 238 -11.92 17.02 -26.94
C ASP A 238 -11.45 16.28 -28.20
N LEU A 239 -12.13 15.21 -28.61
CA LEU A 239 -11.68 14.39 -29.74
C LEU A 239 -11.93 15.06 -31.10
N ALA A 240 -12.95 15.92 -31.21
CA ALA A 240 -13.29 16.57 -32.47
C ALA A 240 -12.39 17.77 -32.76
N THR A 241 -12.05 18.54 -31.73
CA THR A 241 -11.33 19.82 -31.84
C THR A 241 -9.89 19.76 -31.34
N ASN A 242 -9.50 18.69 -30.64
CA ASN A 242 -8.20 18.52 -29.99
C ASN A 242 -7.87 19.63 -28.96
N THR A 243 -8.90 20.31 -28.45
CA THR A 243 -8.76 21.39 -27.45
C THR A 243 -8.73 20.82 -26.02
N SER A 244 -8.05 21.52 -25.11
CA SER A 244 -7.99 21.10 -23.70
C SER A 244 -9.32 21.28 -23.00
N LEU A 245 -9.74 20.26 -22.25
CA LEU A 245 -10.93 20.29 -21.39
C LEU A 245 -10.58 20.44 -19.90
N GLY A 246 -9.33 20.77 -19.59
CA GLY A 246 -8.81 20.77 -18.21
C GLY A 246 -8.69 19.35 -17.65
N TYR A 247 -8.73 19.19 -16.33
CA TYR A 247 -8.68 17.87 -15.69
C TYR A 247 -10.05 17.19 -15.75
N LYS A 248 -10.15 16.07 -16.45
CA LYS A 248 -11.40 15.30 -16.55
C LYS A 248 -11.08 13.81 -16.69
N GLY A 249 -11.47 13.02 -15.70
CA GLY A 249 -11.25 11.57 -15.73
C GLY A 249 -12.30 10.84 -16.56
N ALA A 250 -12.11 9.53 -16.68
CA ALA A 250 -13.13 8.62 -17.18
C ALA A 250 -14.01 8.13 -16.00
N PRO A 251 -15.34 8.04 -16.17
CA PRO A 251 -16.23 7.50 -15.14
C PRO A 251 -15.74 6.13 -14.63
N VAL A 252 -15.91 5.82 -13.35
CA VAL A 252 -15.51 4.50 -12.83
C VAL A 252 -16.64 3.49 -13.06
N GLY A 253 -16.31 2.31 -13.59
CA GLY A 253 -17.29 1.25 -13.77
C GLY A 253 -18.39 1.58 -14.78
N TYR A 254 -18.06 2.24 -15.90
CA TYR A 254 -19.01 2.44 -17.00
C TYR A 254 -19.29 1.14 -17.75
N ALA A 255 -20.43 1.06 -18.44
CA ALA A 255 -20.87 -0.15 -19.15
C ALA A 255 -19.97 -0.49 -20.36
N ALA A 256 -19.82 -1.78 -20.65
CA ALA A 256 -19.08 -2.24 -21.83
C ALA A 256 -19.61 -1.58 -23.11
N GLY A 257 -18.72 -1.06 -23.95
CA GLY A 257 -19.10 -0.38 -25.19
C GLY A 257 -19.48 1.10 -25.02
N THR A 258 -19.36 1.68 -23.82
CA THR A 258 -19.48 3.13 -23.64
C THR A 258 -18.41 3.85 -24.47
N THR A 259 -18.84 4.87 -25.22
CA THR A 259 -17.94 5.75 -25.97
C THR A 259 -17.91 7.14 -25.35
N PHE A 260 -16.79 7.83 -25.51
CA PHE A 260 -16.58 9.18 -25.00
C PHE A 260 -16.26 10.12 -26.16
N SER A 261 -16.79 11.35 -26.12
CA SER A 261 -16.44 12.41 -27.09
C SER A 261 -15.11 13.10 -26.77
N TYR A 262 -14.42 12.66 -25.72
CA TYR A 262 -13.18 13.24 -25.24
C TYR A 262 -12.18 12.15 -24.87
N GLN A 263 -10.90 12.46 -24.98
CA GLN A 263 -9.81 11.71 -24.35
C GLN A 263 -9.70 12.14 -22.88
N PRO A 264 -9.87 11.24 -21.90
CA PRO A 264 -9.71 11.55 -20.49
C PRO A 264 -8.29 11.99 -20.13
N SER A 265 -8.16 12.64 -18.98
CA SER A 265 -6.89 12.82 -18.28
C SER A 265 -6.22 11.46 -18.06
N ASN A 266 -4.90 11.39 -18.26
CA ASN A 266 -4.09 10.21 -18.00
C ASN A 266 -3.17 10.47 -16.82
N VAL A 267 -2.61 9.40 -16.24
CA VAL A 267 -1.50 9.54 -15.29
C VAL A 267 -0.31 10.17 -16.03
N SER A 268 0.27 11.23 -15.47
CA SER A 268 1.26 12.07 -16.13
C SER A 268 2.62 11.38 -16.20
N ALA A 269 2.88 10.69 -17.31
CA ALA A 269 4.16 10.06 -17.56
C ALA A 269 5.32 11.08 -17.63
N THR A 270 5.08 12.28 -18.15
CA THR A 270 6.09 13.35 -18.23
C THR A 270 6.53 13.85 -16.85
N ASN A 271 5.69 13.67 -15.83
CA ASN A 271 5.98 14.15 -14.47
C ASN A 271 6.33 13.00 -13.52
N LEU A 272 5.86 11.78 -13.78
CA LEU A 272 6.00 10.63 -12.88
C LEU A 272 6.95 9.54 -13.40
N ALA A 273 7.11 9.39 -14.73
CA ALA A 273 8.03 8.41 -15.32
C ALA A 273 9.43 9.00 -15.59
N ILE A 274 9.87 9.93 -14.73
CA ILE A 274 11.16 10.62 -14.84
C ILE A 274 11.92 10.51 -13.52
N ALA A 275 13.24 10.34 -13.58
CA ALA A 275 14.11 10.43 -12.41
C ALA A 275 14.47 11.91 -12.10
N PRO A 276 14.73 12.27 -10.83
CA PRO A 276 14.60 11.42 -9.65
C PRO A 276 13.12 11.14 -9.29
N PHE A 277 12.85 9.92 -8.82
CA PHE A 277 11.51 9.49 -8.42
C PHE A 277 11.58 8.56 -7.20
N ASN A 278 10.59 8.64 -6.32
CA ASN A 278 10.54 7.81 -5.12
C ASN A 278 9.46 6.75 -5.26
N ILE A 279 9.84 5.48 -5.18
CA ILE A 279 8.90 4.37 -5.03
C ILE A 279 8.64 4.19 -3.54
N PHE A 280 7.42 4.46 -3.09
CA PHE A 280 7.11 4.45 -1.67
C PHE A 280 6.58 3.12 -1.18
N VAL A 281 7.02 2.74 0.02
CA VAL A 281 6.53 1.59 0.77
C VAL A 281 5.56 2.02 1.87
N MET A 282 5.91 3.09 2.60
CA MET A 282 5.04 3.70 3.61
C MET A 282 5.38 5.18 3.78
N HIS A 283 4.36 6.03 3.67
CA HIS A 283 4.49 7.47 3.86
C HIS A 283 4.38 7.87 5.33
N TYR A 284 5.03 8.98 5.70
CA TYR A 284 4.70 9.71 6.93
C TYR A 284 3.24 10.19 6.94
N SER A 285 2.71 10.65 5.80
CA SER A 285 1.31 11.07 5.66
C SER A 285 0.33 9.96 6.01
N GLU A 286 0.61 8.72 5.59
CA GLU A 286 -0.19 7.57 5.97
C GLU A 286 -0.18 7.32 7.48
N LEU A 287 0.99 7.41 8.14
CA LEU A 287 1.08 7.29 9.59
C LEU A 287 0.24 8.37 10.28
N GLN A 288 0.27 9.61 9.79
CA GLN A 288 -0.58 10.68 10.32
C GLN A 288 -2.07 10.34 10.20
N PHE A 289 -2.52 9.78 9.07
CA PHE A 289 -3.91 9.32 8.95
C PHE A 289 -4.25 8.10 9.81
N ILE A 290 -3.28 7.22 10.07
CA ILE A 290 -3.42 6.14 11.06
C ILE A 290 -3.66 6.74 12.45
N LEU A 291 -2.82 7.69 12.88
CA LEU A 291 -2.97 8.35 14.19
C LEU A 291 -4.27 9.16 14.29
N ALA A 292 -4.69 9.82 13.20
CA ALA A 292 -5.96 10.53 13.13
C ALA A 292 -7.15 9.58 13.33
N GLU A 293 -7.15 8.42 12.67
CA GLU A 293 -8.19 7.41 12.86
C GLU A 293 -8.20 6.85 14.28
N LEU A 294 -7.03 6.50 14.82
CA LEU A 294 -6.91 5.95 16.17
C LEU A 294 -7.39 6.94 17.24
N ALA A 295 -7.05 8.23 17.10
CA ALA A 295 -7.54 9.30 17.96
C ALA A 295 -9.04 9.53 17.79
N PHE A 296 -9.55 9.55 16.55
CA PHE A 296 -10.98 9.67 16.24
C PHE A 296 -11.81 8.54 16.90
N LYS A 297 -11.25 7.32 16.94
CA LYS A 297 -11.88 6.16 17.59
C LYS A 297 -11.67 6.10 19.11
N GLY A 298 -10.93 7.04 19.69
CA GLY A 298 -10.60 7.05 21.12
C GLY A 298 -9.65 5.93 21.57
N ILE A 299 -8.92 5.30 20.64
CA ILE A 299 -7.99 4.20 20.93
C ILE A 299 -6.67 4.73 21.51
N ILE A 300 -6.26 5.92 21.07
CA ILE A 300 -5.10 6.66 21.59
C ILE A 300 -5.54 8.04 22.05
N SER A 301 -4.77 8.65 22.95
CA SER A 301 -4.89 10.08 23.24
C SER A 301 -4.35 10.92 22.08
N GLY A 302 -4.90 12.12 21.90
CA GLY A 302 -4.42 13.09 20.92
C GLY A 302 -5.55 13.78 20.18
N ASN A 303 -5.21 14.80 19.40
CA ASN A 303 -6.18 15.54 18.61
C ASN A 303 -6.25 14.95 17.18
N ALA A 304 -7.37 14.31 16.87
CA ALA A 304 -7.60 13.68 15.56
C ALA A 304 -7.53 14.68 14.39
N GLN A 305 -8.03 15.91 14.58
CA GLN A 305 -7.94 16.98 13.59
C GLN A 305 -6.49 17.37 13.31
N ALA A 306 -5.66 17.51 14.36
CA ALA A 306 -4.26 17.88 14.20
C ALA A 306 -3.48 16.82 13.40
N TYR A 307 -3.68 15.54 13.70
CA TYR A 307 -3.09 14.45 12.92
C TYR A 307 -3.60 14.44 11.47
N TYR A 308 -4.90 14.66 11.28
CA TYR A 308 -5.51 14.71 9.96
C TYR A 308 -4.91 15.84 9.11
N GLU A 309 -4.85 17.07 9.62
CA GLU A 309 -4.32 18.23 8.92
C GLU A 309 -2.82 18.04 8.59
N LYS A 310 -2.06 17.45 9.52
CA LYS A 310 -0.66 17.07 9.29
C LYS A 310 -0.53 16.01 8.19
N GLY A 311 -1.44 15.04 8.15
CA GLY A 311 -1.53 14.04 7.09
C GLY A 311 -1.80 14.66 5.72
N VAL A 312 -2.75 15.60 5.64
CA VAL A 312 -3.07 16.32 4.40
C VAL A 312 -1.87 17.13 3.91
N GLN A 313 -1.25 17.92 4.79
CA GLN A 313 -0.09 18.73 4.46
C GLN A 313 1.06 17.85 3.97
N SER A 314 1.42 16.82 4.75
CA SER A 314 2.55 15.93 4.40
C SER A 314 2.30 15.13 3.12
N ALA A 315 1.05 14.77 2.82
CA ALA A 315 0.67 14.10 1.57
C ALA A 315 0.85 14.98 0.31
N ILE A 316 0.88 16.30 0.47
CA ILE A 316 1.23 17.23 -0.62
C ILE A 316 2.76 17.40 -0.67
N GLU A 317 3.37 17.69 0.48
CA GLU A 317 4.80 17.99 0.59
C GLU A 317 5.71 16.82 0.22
N GLN A 318 5.26 15.58 0.38
CA GLN A 318 6.04 14.38 -0.01
C GLN A 318 6.38 14.36 -1.51
N TRP A 319 5.61 15.09 -2.33
CA TRP A 319 5.83 15.23 -3.77
C TRP A 319 6.65 16.46 -4.14
N GLY A 320 7.26 17.15 -3.16
CA GLY A 320 8.01 18.40 -3.37
C GLY A 320 7.12 19.60 -3.68
N LEU A 321 5.84 19.53 -3.33
CA LEU A 321 4.84 20.57 -3.59
C LEU A 321 4.56 21.38 -2.33
N ALA A 322 4.17 22.64 -2.48
CA ALA A 322 3.70 23.47 -1.38
C ALA A 322 2.18 23.35 -1.23
N MET A 323 1.69 23.23 0.01
CA MET A 323 0.26 23.29 0.28
C MET A 323 -0.25 24.73 0.04
N PRO A 324 -1.28 24.94 -0.80
CA PRO A 324 -1.83 26.27 -1.03
C PRO A 324 -2.43 26.90 0.25
N ALA A 325 -2.42 28.23 0.33
CA ALA A 325 -3.12 28.94 1.38
C ALA A 325 -4.63 28.62 1.34
N GLY A 326 -5.25 28.42 2.51
CA GLY A 326 -6.67 28.04 2.60
C GLY A 326 -7.00 26.62 2.12
N TYR A 327 -6.02 25.78 1.79
CA TYR A 327 -6.28 24.43 1.29
C TYR A 327 -7.10 23.58 2.29
N LEU A 328 -6.78 23.67 3.59
CA LEU A 328 -7.47 22.97 4.67
C LEU A 328 -8.91 23.46 4.94
N THR A 329 -9.29 24.63 4.43
CA THR A 329 -10.66 25.15 4.57
C THR A 329 -11.57 24.78 3.40
N GLY A 330 -11.03 24.09 2.39
CA GLY A 330 -11.82 23.63 1.25
C GLY A 330 -12.89 22.62 1.65
N ALA A 331 -14.09 22.71 1.07
CA ALA A 331 -15.22 21.83 1.43
C ALA A 331 -14.90 20.32 1.34
N ASN A 332 -14.02 19.94 0.40
CA ASN A 332 -13.59 18.55 0.19
C ASN A 332 -12.37 18.12 1.04
N VAL A 333 -11.82 19.04 1.84
CA VAL A 333 -10.57 18.85 2.60
C VAL A 333 -10.74 19.20 4.08
N THR A 334 -11.67 20.07 4.44
CA THR A 334 -11.87 20.47 5.82
C THR A 334 -12.20 19.28 6.71
N TYR A 335 -11.53 19.21 7.86
CA TYR A 335 -11.83 18.20 8.87
C TYR A 335 -13.24 18.41 9.38
N ASN A 336 -14.07 17.37 9.28
CA ASN A 336 -15.49 17.41 9.66
C ASN A 336 -15.81 16.37 10.73
N ASN A 337 -14.79 15.83 11.41
CA ASN A 337 -14.93 14.80 12.42
C ASN A 337 -15.67 13.54 11.95
N THR A 338 -15.41 13.10 10.71
CA THR A 338 -15.90 11.80 10.21
C THR A 338 -14.76 10.90 9.77
N LEU A 339 -14.95 9.58 9.93
CA LEU A 339 -14.02 8.58 9.42
C LEU A 339 -13.89 8.67 7.89
N GLU A 340 -15.00 8.94 7.21
CA GLU A 340 -15.03 9.13 5.75
C GLU A 340 -14.05 10.21 5.29
N ARG A 341 -14.00 11.37 5.95
CA ARG A 341 -13.08 12.45 5.59
C ARG A 341 -11.62 12.04 5.77
N ILE A 342 -11.30 11.37 6.88
CA ILE A 342 -9.96 10.84 7.14
C ILE A 342 -9.58 9.83 6.04
N MET A 343 -10.48 8.91 5.71
CA MET A 343 -10.21 7.87 4.72
C MET A 343 -10.13 8.40 3.28
N ILE A 344 -10.92 9.42 2.91
CA ILE A 344 -10.80 10.08 1.60
C ILE A 344 -9.43 10.74 1.43
N GLN A 345 -8.93 11.47 2.43
CA GLN A 345 -7.61 12.07 2.33
C GLN A 345 -6.48 11.04 2.43
N LYS A 346 -6.66 9.98 3.24
CA LYS A 346 -5.75 8.84 3.27
C LYS A 346 -5.69 8.14 1.91
N TYR A 347 -6.83 7.97 1.24
CA TYR A 347 -6.90 7.42 -0.11
C TYR A 347 -6.03 8.23 -1.09
N LEU A 348 -6.11 9.56 -1.06
CA LEU A 348 -5.25 10.43 -1.88
C LEU A 348 -3.77 10.31 -1.50
N ALA A 349 -3.46 10.17 -0.20
CA ALA A 349 -2.10 10.03 0.29
C ALA A 349 -1.46 8.69 -0.08
N LEU A 350 -2.27 7.65 -0.32
CA LEU A 350 -1.84 6.31 -0.72
C LEU A 350 -1.67 6.14 -2.24
N PHE A 351 -1.75 7.23 -3.01
CA PHE A 351 -1.38 7.22 -4.44
C PHE A 351 0.04 6.67 -4.60
N PHE A 352 0.20 5.60 -5.39
CA PHE A 352 1.43 4.81 -5.54
C PHE A 352 2.00 4.16 -4.26
N VAL A 353 1.13 3.63 -3.39
CA VAL A 353 1.56 2.79 -2.24
C VAL A 353 0.95 1.39 -2.30
N ASP A 354 1.71 0.43 -2.85
CA ASP A 354 1.38 -1.00 -2.96
C ASP A 354 -0.12 -1.25 -3.27
N GLY A 355 -0.76 -2.16 -2.53
CA GLY A 355 -2.21 -2.40 -2.55
C GLY A 355 -2.99 -1.63 -1.47
N GLN A 356 -2.37 -0.66 -0.79
CA GLN A 356 -2.89 -0.13 0.47
C GLN A 356 -4.26 0.57 0.31
N GLN A 357 -4.52 1.22 -0.82
CA GLN A 357 -5.84 1.81 -1.11
C GLN A 357 -6.95 0.75 -1.13
N TRP A 358 -6.71 -0.37 -1.81
CA TRP A 358 -7.67 -1.47 -1.87
C TRP A 358 -7.85 -2.12 -0.50
N PHE A 359 -6.77 -2.25 0.26
CA PHE A 359 -6.83 -2.84 1.60
C PHE A 359 -7.62 -1.95 2.57
N GLU A 360 -7.42 -0.63 2.54
CA GLU A 360 -8.17 0.32 3.37
C GLU A 360 -9.65 0.39 2.98
N GLN A 361 -9.94 0.31 1.68
CA GLN A 361 -11.33 0.24 1.21
C GLN A 361 -12.02 -1.03 1.71
N ARG A 362 -11.38 -2.20 1.65
CA ARG A 362 -11.92 -3.44 2.22
C ARG A 362 -12.07 -3.39 3.73
N ARG A 363 -11.18 -2.68 4.43
CA ARG A 363 -11.21 -2.54 5.91
C ARG A 363 -12.36 -1.67 6.39
N THR A 364 -12.57 -0.55 5.70
CA THR A 364 -13.41 0.55 6.20
C THR A 364 -14.68 0.79 5.39
N GLY A 365 -14.74 0.28 4.16
CA GLY A 365 -15.77 0.63 3.17
C GLY A 365 -15.50 1.94 2.43
N TYR A 366 -14.48 2.71 2.81
CA TYR A 366 -14.18 4.04 2.25
C TYR A 366 -12.93 4.05 1.36
N PRO A 367 -12.92 4.88 0.29
CA PRO A 367 -14.04 5.69 -0.19
C PRO A 367 -15.15 4.80 -0.78
N ILE A 368 -16.38 5.33 -0.81
CA ILE A 368 -17.48 4.71 -1.54
C ILE A 368 -17.19 4.90 -3.03
N MET A 369 -16.89 3.80 -3.72
CA MET A 369 -16.54 3.84 -5.14
C MET A 369 -17.81 4.07 -5.99
N PRO A 370 -17.78 5.01 -6.97
CA PRO A 370 -18.89 5.19 -7.88
C PRO A 370 -19.18 3.94 -8.72
N ASN A 371 -20.45 3.74 -9.05
CA ASN A 371 -20.91 2.70 -9.97
C ASN A 371 -21.66 3.34 -11.13
N ASN A 372 -21.06 3.35 -12.33
CA ASN A 372 -21.68 3.86 -13.55
C ASN A 372 -22.36 2.75 -14.39
N GLY A 373 -22.87 1.70 -13.72
CA GLY A 373 -23.71 0.65 -14.32
C GLY A 373 -22.96 -0.48 -15.02
N GLY A 374 -21.63 -0.45 -15.04
CA GLY A 374 -20.79 -1.45 -15.69
C GLY A 374 -19.97 -2.33 -14.75
N LEU A 375 -20.08 -2.14 -13.43
CA LEU A 375 -19.43 -3.04 -12.48
C LEU A 375 -19.99 -4.46 -12.59
N LEU A 376 -19.09 -5.43 -12.66
CA LEU A 376 -19.39 -6.87 -12.56
C LEU A 376 -19.41 -7.28 -11.08
N ASN A 377 -19.49 -8.58 -10.81
CA ASN A 377 -19.50 -9.13 -9.45
C ASN A 377 -20.59 -8.51 -8.55
N ASP A 378 -21.77 -8.27 -9.11
CA ASP A 378 -22.90 -7.57 -8.46
C ASP A 378 -22.53 -6.19 -7.89
N GLY A 379 -21.50 -5.52 -8.42
CA GLY A 379 -20.97 -4.27 -7.87
C GLY A 379 -20.24 -4.42 -6.53
N LYS A 380 -19.98 -5.65 -6.07
CA LYS A 380 -19.23 -5.92 -4.83
C LYS A 380 -17.74 -5.78 -5.10
N MET A 381 -17.05 -4.96 -4.31
CA MET A 381 -15.60 -4.89 -4.35
C MET A 381 -15.00 -6.27 -4.09
N PRO A 382 -14.08 -6.77 -4.93
CA PRO A 382 -13.34 -8.00 -4.66
C PRO A 382 -12.63 -7.93 -3.29
N GLN A 383 -12.84 -8.97 -2.49
CA GLN A 383 -12.34 -9.10 -1.13
C GLN A 383 -10.98 -9.80 -1.04
N ARG A 384 -10.54 -10.48 -2.10
CA ARG A 384 -9.21 -11.09 -2.24
C ARG A 384 -8.92 -11.41 -3.70
N LEU A 385 -7.67 -11.76 -4.00
CA LEU A 385 -7.32 -12.44 -5.25
C LEU A 385 -7.33 -13.96 -5.05
N LEU A 386 -7.57 -14.68 -6.15
CA LEU A 386 -7.56 -16.14 -6.19
C LEU A 386 -6.14 -16.69 -6.11
N TYR A 387 -5.98 -17.91 -5.61
CA TYR A 387 -4.66 -18.55 -5.62
C TYR A 387 -4.22 -18.86 -7.07
N PRO A 388 -2.93 -18.70 -7.40
CA PRO A 388 -2.46 -18.92 -8.77
C PRO A 388 -2.66 -20.37 -9.25
N PRO A 389 -2.91 -20.60 -10.56
CA PRO A 389 -3.17 -21.92 -11.10
C PRO A 389 -2.10 -22.97 -10.79
N LEU A 390 -0.82 -22.60 -10.86
CA LEU A 390 0.29 -23.54 -10.57
C LEU A 390 0.29 -24.03 -9.12
N THR A 391 -0.11 -23.18 -8.17
CA THR A 391 -0.21 -23.57 -6.77
C THR A 391 -1.25 -24.68 -6.57
N LYS A 392 -2.35 -24.63 -7.33
CA LYS A 392 -3.43 -25.63 -7.30
C LYS A 392 -2.99 -27.00 -7.78
N VAL A 393 -1.98 -27.05 -8.66
CA VAL A 393 -1.47 -28.27 -9.30
C VAL A 393 -0.27 -28.84 -8.55
N LEU A 394 0.66 -27.97 -8.14
CA LEU A 394 1.92 -28.40 -7.54
C LEU A 394 1.82 -28.63 -6.02
N ASN A 395 0.80 -28.08 -5.36
CA ASN A 395 0.60 -28.16 -3.92
C ASN A 395 -0.88 -28.44 -3.57
N THR A 396 -1.50 -29.38 -4.29
CA THR A 396 -2.95 -29.64 -4.32
C THR A 396 -3.55 -29.87 -2.93
N GLU A 397 -2.95 -30.74 -2.12
CA GLU A 397 -3.51 -31.12 -0.80
C GLU A 397 -3.55 -29.92 0.15
N ASN A 398 -2.44 -29.19 0.28
CA ASN A 398 -2.39 -27.99 1.12
C ASN A 398 -3.26 -26.86 0.57
N TYR A 399 -3.33 -26.70 -0.76
CA TYR A 399 -4.27 -25.77 -1.39
C TYR A 399 -5.72 -26.11 -1.04
N GLN A 400 -6.13 -27.38 -1.15
CA GLN A 400 -7.50 -27.81 -0.82
C GLN A 400 -7.82 -27.57 0.67
N ALA A 401 -6.88 -27.86 1.57
CA ALA A 401 -7.03 -27.58 2.99
C ALA A 401 -7.22 -26.07 3.26
N ALA A 402 -6.43 -25.21 2.59
CA ALA A 402 -6.56 -23.77 2.69
C ALA A 402 -7.92 -23.28 2.17
N VAL A 403 -8.33 -23.77 1.00
CA VAL A 403 -9.62 -23.43 0.37
C VAL A 403 -10.79 -23.81 1.27
N GLN A 404 -10.74 -24.98 1.91
CA GLN A 404 -11.76 -25.41 2.86
C GLN A 404 -11.77 -24.50 4.10
N SER A 405 -10.60 -24.15 4.65
CA SER A 405 -10.45 -23.29 5.83
C SER A 405 -11.05 -21.89 5.62
N ILE A 406 -10.79 -21.28 4.46
CA ILE A 406 -11.24 -19.91 4.17
C ILE A 406 -12.69 -19.83 3.65
N GLY A 407 -13.33 -20.97 3.33
CA GLY A 407 -14.69 -21.01 2.79
C GLY A 407 -14.78 -20.88 1.27
N GLY A 408 -13.73 -21.27 0.54
CA GLY A 408 -13.68 -21.33 -0.92
C GLY A 408 -12.59 -20.45 -1.54
N ASP A 409 -12.14 -20.80 -2.76
CA ASP A 409 -11.26 -19.94 -3.54
C ASP A 409 -12.10 -19.02 -4.43
N ASN A 410 -12.69 -17.99 -3.82
CA ASN A 410 -13.53 -17.01 -4.51
C ASN A 410 -13.13 -15.58 -4.11
N ILE A 411 -13.31 -14.65 -5.03
CA ILE A 411 -12.94 -13.23 -4.85
C ILE A 411 -13.80 -12.52 -3.81
N ASN A 412 -14.95 -13.07 -3.42
CA ASN A 412 -15.84 -12.51 -2.40
C ASN A 412 -15.64 -13.10 -1.00
N VAL A 413 -14.74 -14.08 -0.84
CA VAL A 413 -14.40 -14.59 0.50
C VAL A 413 -13.64 -13.50 1.25
N VAL A 414 -14.16 -13.15 2.42
CA VAL A 414 -13.62 -12.10 3.28
C VAL A 414 -12.45 -12.65 4.08
N ASN A 415 -11.30 -12.01 3.98
CA ASN A 415 -10.10 -12.35 4.75
C ASN A 415 -10.35 -12.19 6.26
N TRP A 416 -9.63 -12.93 7.08
CA TRP A 416 -9.83 -12.92 8.54
C TRP A 416 -9.78 -11.50 9.13
N TRP A 417 -8.89 -10.61 8.67
CA TRP A 417 -8.77 -9.27 9.25
C TRP A 417 -9.93 -8.31 8.91
N ASN A 418 -10.62 -8.48 7.77
CA ASN A 418 -11.78 -7.65 7.40
C ASN A 418 -13.14 -8.30 7.67
N GLN A 419 -13.18 -9.51 8.22
CA GLN A 419 -14.39 -10.10 8.80
C GLN A 419 -14.93 -9.25 9.96
#